data_AF-A0A8C2APS3-F1
#
_entry.id   AF-A0A8C2APS3-F1
#
_cell.length_a   1.000
_cell.length_b   1.000
_cell.length_c   1.000
_cell.angle_alpha   90.00
_cell.angle_beta   90.00
_cell.angle_gamma   90.00
#
_symmetry.space_group_name_H-M   'P 1'
#
loop_
_entity.id
_entity.type
_entity.pdbx_description
1 polymer ?
#
loop_
_entity_poly.entity_id
_entity_poly.type
_entity_poly.pdbx_seq_one_letter_code
_entity_poly.pdbx_strand_id
1 'polypeptide(L)'
;CISSQKCIDYPVKSILPSHGVCPLSEARWGVCWMNFQTLIISISVIAGVIIIAIFVCCFCCCKCENIGSKRSDERTERQTHLRKFRQEERKAEMRQRHEEMRLKYGLKKDNPYSKFENS
;
A
#
# COMPACT_ATOMS: atom_id res chain seq x y z
N CYS A 1 -34.03 -17.83 29.77
CA CYS A 1 -33.50 -19.20 29.88
C CYS A 1 -34.62 -20.17 29.56
N ILE A 2 -34.41 -21.17 28.70
CA ILE A 2 -35.48 -22.14 28.41
C ILE A 2 -35.71 -23.12 29.55
N SER A 3 -34.67 -23.71 30.14
CA SER A 3 -34.84 -24.68 31.22
C SER A 3 -35.65 -24.11 32.38
N SER A 4 -35.35 -22.87 32.79
CA SER A 4 -36.05 -22.22 33.89
C SER A 4 -37.22 -21.33 33.47
N GLN A 5 -37.49 -21.16 32.17
CA GLN A 5 -38.51 -20.25 31.62
C GLN A 5 -38.45 -18.80 32.16
N LYS A 6 -37.28 -18.36 32.67
CA LYS A 6 -37.08 -17.01 33.22
C LYS A 6 -36.42 -16.10 32.21
N CYS A 7 -36.96 -14.89 32.07
CA CYS A 7 -36.29 -13.77 31.40
C CYS A 7 -35.52 -12.98 32.44
N ILE A 8 -34.25 -12.68 32.16
CA ILE A 8 -33.39 -11.88 33.02
C ILE A 8 -32.74 -10.80 32.15
N ASP A 9 -32.54 -9.62 32.73
CA ASP A 9 -31.80 -8.56 32.05
C ASP A 9 -30.36 -8.99 31.81
N TYR A 10 -29.84 -8.65 30.64
CA TYR A 10 -28.50 -9.05 30.26
C TYR A 10 -27.47 -8.33 31.13
N PRO A 11 -26.63 -9.05 31.90
CA PRO A 11 -25.67 -8.41 32.79
C PRO A 11 -24.55 -7.76 31.96
N VAL A 12 -24.65 -6.44 31.76
CA VAL A 12 -23.64 -5.64 31.02
C VAL A 12 -22.22 -5.73 31.59
N LYS A 13 -22.08 -6.15 32.86
CA LYS A 13 -20.78 -6.35 33.51
C LYS A 13 -20.07 -7.64 33.08
N SER A 14 -20.79 -8.60 32.47
CA SER A 14 -20.25 -9.91 32.08
C SER A 14 -20.60 -10.22 30.63
N ILE A 15 -19.57 -10.43 29.80
CA ILE A 15 -19.69 -10.71 28.36
C ILE A 15 -20.42 -12.03 28.08
N LEU A 16 -20.46 -12.94 29.04
CA LEU A 16 -21.19 -14.20 28.95
C LEU A 16 -22.07 -14.37 30.19
N PRO A 17 -23.34 -14.81 30.04
CA PRO A 17 -24.14 -15.17 31.18
C PRO A 17 -23.48 -16.33 31.91
N SER A 18 -23.34 -16.20 33.23
CA SER A 18 -22.72 -17.26 34.05
C SER A 18 -23.49 -18.58 33.90
N HIS A 19 -22.76 -19.69 33.84
CA HIS A 19 -23.35 -21.04 33.78
C HIS A 19 -24.31 -21.33 34.94
N GLY A 20 -24.16 -20.63 36.07
CA GLY A 20 -25.07 -20.77 37.23
C GLY A 20 -26.46 -20.16 37.03
N VAL A 21 -26.64 -19.22 36.09
CA VAL A 21 -27.95 -18.59 35.83
C VAL A 21 -28.72 -19.30 34.71
N CYS A 22 -28.01 -19.75 33.68
CA CYS A 22 -28.56 -20.58 32.61
C CYS A 22 -27.42 -21.27 31.83
N PRO A 23 -27.54 -22.55 31.47
CA PRO A 23 -26.60 -23.16 30.56
C PRO A 23 -26.58 -22.42 29.21
N LEU A 24 -25.37 -22.23 28.66
CA LEU A 24 -25.16 -21.46 27.43
C LEU A 24 -25.99 -21.98 26.24
N SER A 25 -26.20 -23.30 26.15
CA SER A 25 -27.01 -23.96 25.12
C SER A 25 -28.50 -23.66 25.20
N GLU A 26 -28.98 -23.10 26.32
CA GLU A 26 -30.39 -22.77 26.50
C GLU A 26 -30.64 -21.28 26.71
N ALA A 27 -29.56 -20.52 26.85
CA ALA A 27 -29.57 -19.07 26.89
C ALA A 27 -29.91 -18.51 25.51
N ARG A 28 -30.88 -17.59 25.49
CA ARG A 28 -31.36 -16.90 24.29
C ARG A 28 -31.10 -15.42 24.40
N TRP A 29 -30.77 -14.78 23.29
CA TRP A 29 -30.42 -13.36 23.25
C TRP A 29 -31.36 -12.58 22.32
N GLY A 30 -32.07 -11.59 22.87
CA GLY A 30 -32.98 -10.68 22.16
C GLY A 30 -34.27 -11.35 21.65
N VAL A 31 -34.14 -12.49 20.97
CA VAL A 31 -35.22 -13.26 20.37
C VAL A 31 -35.21 -14.71 20.85
N CYS A 32 -36.38 -15.35 20.86
CA CYS A 32 -36.55 -16.70 21.43
C CYS A 32 -35.92 -17.83 20.60
N TRP A 33 -35.55 -17.58 19.34
CA TRP A 33 -35.01 -18.59 18.44
C TRP A 33 -33.48 -18.60 18.35
N MET A 34 -32.81 -17.52 18.77
CA MET A 34 -31.35 -17.39 18.68
C MET A 34 -30.65 -17.77 19.98
N ASN A 35 -29.74 -18.74 19.86
CA ASN A 35 -28.94 -19.29 20.95
C ASN A 35 -27.60 -18.54 21.08
N PHE A 36 -27.15 -18.29 22.31
CA PHE A 36 -25.83 -17.67 22.57
C PHE A 36 -24.68 -18.44 21.94
N GLN A 37 -24.74 -19.78 21.97
CA GLN A 37 -23.72 -20.62 21.35
C GLN A 37 -23.63 -20.39 19.83
N THR A 38 -24.79 -20.31 19.15
CA THR A 38 -24.85 -20.06 17.71
C THR A 38 -24.33 -18.67 17.36
N LEU A 39 -24.62 -17.66 18.18
CA LEU A 39 -24.11 -16.29 17.99
C LEU A 39 -22.59 -16.26 18.06
N ILE A 40 -22.00 -16.87 19.09
CA ILE A 40 -20.54 -16.92 19.25
C ILE A 40 -19.89 -17.61 18.04
N ILE A 41 -20.41 -18.78 17.63
CA ILE A 41 -19.89 -19.50 16.47
C ILE A 41 -19.97 -18.62 15.21
N SER A 42 -21.10 -17.95 14.98
CA SER A 42 -21.29 -17.10 13.79
C SER A 42 -20.29 -15.95 13.75
N ILE A 43 -20.06 -15.28 14.88
CA ILE A 43 -19.11 -14.17 14.99
C ILE A 43 -17.68 -14.69 14.76
N SER A 44 -17.32 -15.83 15.34
CA SER A 44 -16.02 -16.45 15.14
C SER A 44 -15.78 -16.82 13.67
N VAL A 45 -16.77 -17.38 12.98
CA VAL A 45 -16.66 -17.72 11.56
C VAL A 45 -16.52 -16.45 10.71
N ILE A 46 -17.34 -15.43 10.94
CA ILE A 46 -17.26 -14.16 10.21
C ILE A 46 -15.89 -13.51 10.41
N ALA A 47 -15.41 -13.43 11.65
CA ALA A 47 -14.09 -12.90 11.96
C ALA A 47 -12.98 -13.71 11.27
N GLY A 48 -13.07 -15.05 11.30
CA GLY A 48 -12.13 -15.93 10.62
C GLY A 48 -12.10 -15.70 9.11
N VAL A 49 -13.26 -15.59 8.46
CA VAL A 49 -13.36 -15.32 7.02
C VAL A 49 -12.76 -13.96 6.66
N ILE A 50 -13.04 -12.91 7.45
CA ILE A 50 -12.47 -11.58 7.24
C ILE A 50 -10.94 -11.62 7.36
N ILE A 51 -10.43 -12.28 8.40
CA ILE A 51 -8.99 -12.43 8.61
C ILE A 51 -8.37 -13.16 7.41
N ILE A 52 -8.92 -14.31 7.01
CA ILE A 52 -8.44 -15.08 5.86
C ILE A 52 -8.48 -14.25 4.57
N ALA A 53 -9.54 -13.47 4.34
CA ALA A 53 -9.65 -12.61 3.18
C ALA A 53 -8.56 -11.52 3.15
N ILE A 54 -8.24 -10.92 4.31
CA ILE A 54 -7.13 -9.97 4.44
C ILE A 54 -5.79 -10.66 4.17
N PHE A 55 -5.55 -11.83 4.77
CA PHE A 55 -4.35 -12.60 4.52
C PHE A 55 -4.19 -12.93 3.03
N VAL A 56 -5.22 -13.46 2.37
CA VAL A 56 -5.19 -13.75 0.93
C VAL A 56 -4.94 -12.47 0.13
N CYS A 57 -5.62 -11.36 0.45
CA CYS A 57 -5.40 -10.08 -0.23
C CYS A 57 -3.94 -9.57 -0.06
N CYS A 58 -3.40 -9.58 1.15
CA CYS A 58 -2.04 -9.12 1.43
C CYS A 58 -0.98 -10.05 0.83
N PHE A 59 -1.19 -11.38 0.87
CA PHE A 59 -0.21 -12.35 0.38
C PHE A 59 -0.30 -12.60 -1.14
N CYS A 60 -1.47 -12.47 -1.75
CA CYS A 60 -1.68 -12.71 -3.18
C CYS A 60 -1.72 -11.42 -4.02
N CYS A 61 -2.25 -10.31 -3.50
CA CYS A 61 -2.34 -9.04 -4.24
C CYS A 61 -1.18 -8.09 -3.91
N CYS A 62 -0.87 -7.85 -2.63
CA CYS A 62 0.20 -6.91 -2.25
C CYS A 62 1.63 -7.45 -2.49
N LYS A 63 1.81 -8.78 -2.54
CA LYS A 63 3.08 -9.40 -2.92
C LYS A 63 3.35 -9.35 -4.43
N CYS A 64 2.29 -9.34 -5.24
CA CYS A 64 2.37 -9.14 -6.69
C CYS A 64 2.68 -7.67 -7.06
N GLU A 65 2.28 -6.70 -6.24
CA GLU A 65 2.67 -5.30 -6.44
C GLU A 65 4.19 -5.12 -6.25
N ASN A 66 4.79 -5.75 -5.23
CA ASN A 66 6.25 -5.68 -4.99
C ASN A 66 7.11 -6.51 -5.95
N ILE A 67 6.57 -7.57 -6.54
CA ILE A 67 7.26 -8.38 -7.57
C ILE A 67 7.13 -7.74 -8.96
N GLY A 68 6.00 -7.08 -9.25
CA GLY A 68 5.79 -6.33 -10.49
C GLY A 68 6.49 -4.96 -10.49
N SER A 69 6.46 -4.24 -9.38
CA SER A 69 7.05 -2.89 -9.26
C SER A 69 8.56 -2.91 -9.45
N LYS A 70 9.29 -3.83 -8.82
CA LYS A 70 10.76 -3.93 -8.99
C LYS A 70 11.18 -4.16 -10.44
N ARG A 71 10.43 -4.97 -11.20
CA ARG A 71 10.71 -5.24 -12.62
C ARG A 71 10.25 -4.10 -13.54
N SER A 72 9.17 -3.41 -13.15
CA SER A 72 8.66 -2.20 -13.81
C SER A 72 9.59 -1.00 -13.63
N ASP A 73 10.11 -0.81 -12.42
CA ASP A 73 10.99 0.30 -12.05
C ASP A 73 12.33 0.19 -12.78
N GLU A 74 12.96 -1.00 -12.81
CA GLU A 74 14.22 -1.20 -13.52
C GLU A 74 14.08 -0.91 -15.03
N ARG A 75 12.92 -1.25 -15.62
CA ARG A 75 12.64 -0.97 -17.04
C ARG A 75 12.43 0.52 -17.29
N THR A 76 11.84 1.22 -16.33
CA THR A 76 11.59 2.67 -16.39
C THR A 76 12.89 3.46 -16.20
N GLU A 77 13.76 3.05 -15.28
CA GLU A 77 15.09 3.64 -15.09
C GLU A 77 15.95 3.52 -16.35
N ARG A 78 15.99 2.35 -16.99
CA ARG A 78 16.72 2.18 -18.26
C ARG A 78 16.18 3.11 -19.36
N GLN A 79 14.87 3.26 -19.48
CA GLN A 79 14.28 4.16 -20.47
C GLN A 79 14.59 5.63 -20.20
N THR A 80 14.56 6.06 -18.94
CA THR A 80 14.90 7.44 -18.58
C THR A 80 16.38 7.73 -18.83
N HIS A 81 17.29 6.79 -18.54
CA HIS A 81 18.71 6.93 -18.85
C HIS A 81 18.95 7.09 -20.37
N LEU A 82 18.31 6.25 -21.20
CA LEU A 82 18.39 6.37 -22.67
C LEU A 82 17.80 7.67 -23.21
N ARG A 83 16.78 8.23 -22.55
CA ARG A 83 16.20 9.54 -22.93
C ARG A 83 17.13 10.69 -22.54
N LYS A 84 17.75 10.61 -21.35
CA LYS A 84 18.74 11.60 -20.90
C LYS A 84 19.95 11.63 -21.83
N PHE A 85 20.51 10.46 -22.15
CA PHE A 85 21.66 10.36 -23.06
C PHE A 85 21.37 11.02 -24.42
N ARG A 86 20.23 10.68 -25.06
CA ARG A 86 19.80 11.32 -26.32
C ARG A 86 19.53 12.82 -26.20
N GLN A 87 19.14 13.30 -25.02
CA GLN A 87 18.94 14.73 -24.80
C GLN A 87 20.28 15.45 -24.63
N GLU A 88 21.24 14.83 -23.95
CA GLU A 88 22.60 15.34 -23.80
C GLU A 88 23.34 15.37 -25.14
N GLU A 89 23.21 14.33 -25.96
CA GLU A 89 23.75 14.25 -27.30
C GLU A 89 23.25 15.40 -28.19
N ARG A 90 21.92 15.61 -28.26
CA ARG A 90 21.32 16.74 -29.00
C ARG A 90 21.77 18.10 -28.46
N LYS A 91 21.97 18.23 -27.15
CA LYS A 91 22.50 19.48 -26.55
C LYS A 91 23.96 19.70 -26.91
N ALA A 92 24.76 18.64 -26.95
CA ALA A 92 26.18 18.71 -27.33
C ALA A 92 26.32 19.09 -28.81
N GLU A 93 25.54 18.45 -29.70
CA GLU A 93 25.50 18.77 -31.12
C GLU A 93 25.07 20.22 -31.37
N MET A 94 24.01 20.68 -30.70
CA MET A 94 23.58 22.08 -30.76
C MET A 94 24.67 23.05 -30.28
N ARG A 95 25.39 22.72 -29.21
CA ARG A 95 26.48 23.56 -28.68
C ARG A 95 27.65 23.63 -29.65
N GLN A 96 28.08 22.50 -30.21
CA GLN A 96 29.15 22.44 -31.21
C GLN A 96 28.79 23.28 -32.43
N ARG A 97 27.59 23.11 -32.99
CA ARG A 97 27.12 23.93 -34.13
C ARG A 97 27.10 25.43 -33.80
N HIS A 98 26.70 25.82 -32.58
CA HIS A 98 26.72 27.22 -32.15
C HIS A 98 28.15 27.75 -31.97
N GLU A 99 29.08 26.92 -31.51
CA GLU A 99 30.47 27.29 -31.30
C GLU A 99 31.22 27.44 -32.63
N GLU A 100 31.02 26.52 -33.56
CA GLU A 100 31.52 26.61 -34.94
C GLU A 100 31.04 27.90 -35.62
N MET A 101 29.75 28.23 -35.47
CA MET A 101 29.21 29.50 -35.98
C MET A 101 29.87 30.71 -35.30
N ARG A 102 30.04 30.70 -33.98
CA ARG A 102 30.73 31.79 -33.26
C ARG A 102 32.16 31.99 -33.76
N LEU A 103 32.90 30.91 -33.96
CA LEU A 103 34.29 30.94 -34.45
C LEU A 103 34.36 31.48 -35.88
N LYS A 104 33.44 31.08 -36.77
CA LYS A 104 33.39 31.53 -38.16
C LYS A 104 33.25 33.05 -38.30
N TYR A 105 32.54 33.70 -37.38
CA TYR A 105 32.32 35.15 -37.37
C TYR A 105 33.22 35.91 -36.37
N GLY A 106 34.26 35.27 -35.83
CA GLY A 106 35.20 35.91 -34.91
C GLY A 106 34.64 36.22 -33.52
N LEU A 107 33.46 35.70 -33.17
CA LEU A 107 32.80 35.85 -31.87
C LEU A 107 33.34 34.84 -30.85
N LYS A 108 34.67 34.80 -30.66
CA LYS A 108 35.29 33.96 -29.62
C LYS A 108 34.75 34.38 -28.25
N LYS A 109 34.25 33.41 -27.49
CA LYS A 109 33.81 33.66 -26.12
C LYS A 109 35.07 33.79 -25.27
N ASP A 110 35.45 35.02 -24.92
CA ASP A 110 36.53 35.23 -23.95
C ASP A 110 36.13 34.55 -22.64
N ASN A 111 36.90 33.54 -22.24
CA ASN A 111 36.71 32.89 -20.96
C ASN A 111 36.93 33.96 -19.88
N PRO A 112 36.03 34.16 -18.90
CA PRO A 112 36.22 35.18 -17.85
C PRO A 112 37.54 35.03 -17.07
N TYR A 113 38.17 33.86 -17.17
CA TYR A 113 39.45 33.52 -16.57
C TYR A 113 40.69 33.76 -17.45
N SER A 114 40.54 34.11 -18.74
CA SER A 114 41.69 34.33 -19.65
C SER A 114 42.58 35.52 -19.24
N LYS A 115 42.06 36.43 -18.41
CA LYS A 115 42.81 37.56 -17.85
C LYS A 115 43.92 37.13 -16.88
N PHE A 116 43.82 35.94 -16.28
CA PHE A 116 44.78 35.45 -15.29
C PHE A 116 45.90 34.58 -15.86
N GLU A 117 45.81 34.18 -17.14
CA GLU A 117 46.85 33.38 -17.80
C GLU A 117 47.96 34.25 -18.46
N ASN A 118 47.74 35.57 -18.57
CA ASN A 118 48.67 36.53 -19.16
C ASN A 118 49.30 37.48 -18.10
N SER A 119 49.68 36.98 -16.92
CA SER A 119 50.47 37.73 -15.92
C SER A 119 51.54 36.86 -15.28
#